data_AF-A0A9E0EUD5-F1
#
_entry.id   AF-A0A9E0EUD5-F1
#
_cell.length_a   1.000
_cell.length_b   1.000
_cell.length_c   1.000
_cell.angle_alpha   90.00
_cell.angle_beta   90.00
_cell.angle_gamma   90.00
#
_symmetry.space_group_name_H-M   'P 1'
#
loop_
_entity.id
_entity.type
_entity.pdbx_description
1 polymer ?
#
loop_
_entity_poly.entity_id
_entity_poly.type
_entity_poly.pdbx_seq_one_letter_code
_entity_poly.pdbx_strand_id
1 'polypeptide(L)'
;MDDIVKQAMAKWPNVPHCYGWLGLDARGSWYMRDDKVQAQGTFANAKGSLLKHDKLIAFINRNYLTDDNKQSPAAGHWYFQNG
;
A
#
# COMPACT_ATOMS: atom_id res chain seq x y z
N MET A 1 0.03 0.89 12.71
CA MET A 1 0.27 2.23 12.14
C MET A 1 0.99 3.09 13.15
N ASP A 2 2.12 3.64 12.74
CA ASP A 2 2.99 4.52 13.52
C ASP A 2 2.32 5.89 13.76
N ASP A 3 2.64 6.55 14.88
CA ASP A 3 1.96 7.79 15.29
C ASP A 3 2.21 8.97 14.34
N ILE A 4 3.40 9.04 13.72
CA ILE A 4 3.72 10.06 12.71
C ILE A 4 2.76 9.97 11.51
N VAL A 5 2.35 8.76 11.13
CA VAL A 5 1.41 8.55 10.02
C VAL A 5 0.00 8.99 10.43
N LYS A 6 -0.44 8.66 11.64
CA LYS A 6 -1.75 9.12 12.16
C LYS A 6 -1.85 10.65 12.19
N GLN A 7 -0.78 11.31 12.64
CA GLN A 7 -0.71 12.78 12.67
C GLN A 7 -0.82 13.37 11.27
N ALA A 8 -0.15 12.77 10.29
CA ALA A 8 -0.18 13.28 8.93
C ALA A 8 -1.53 13.02 8.23
N MET A 9 -2.18 11.88 8.50
CA MET A 9 -3.56 11.64 8.07
C MET A 9 -4.55 12.66 8.67
N ALA A 10 -4.37 13.04 9.94
CA ALA A 10 -5.19 14.07 10.56
C ALA A 10 -4.95 15.46 9.95
N LYS A 11 -3.70 15.75 9.56
CA LYS A 11 -3.33 16.98 8.86
C LYS A 11 -3.91 17.03 7.44
N TRP A 12 -3.96 15.89 6.75
CA TRP A 12 -4.42 15.77 5.37
C TRP A 12 -5.50 14.69 5.23
N PRO A 13 -6.75 14.98 5.65
CA PRO A 13 -7.80 13.95 5.71
C PRO A 13 -8.34 13.52 4.34
N ASN A 14 -8.14 14.32 3.28
CA ASN A 14 -8.75 14.14 1.96
C ASN A 14 -7.73 13.77 0.87
N VAL A 15 -6.63 13.09 1.23
CA VAL A 15 -5.64 12.63 0.24
C VAL A 15 -6.30 11.56 -0.64
N PRO A 16 -6.32 11.74 -1.98
CA PRO A 16 -6.90 10.75 -2.87
C PRO A 16 -6.21 9.39 -2.75
N HIS A 17 -7.00 8.32 -2.80
CA HIS A 17 -6.47 6.96 -2.77
C HIS A 17 -5.68 6.66 -4.05
N CYS A 18 -4.51 6.03 -3.88
CA CYS A 18 -3.67 5.58 -4.97
C CYS A 18 -3.65 4.04 -4.99
N TYR A 19 -4.27 3.44 -6.01
CA TYR A 19 -4.47 2.00 -6.08
C TYR A 19 -3.50 1.32 -7.03
N GLY A 20 -3.18 0.04 -6.77
CA GLY A 20 -2.45 -0.83 -7.71
C GLY A 20 -0.92 -0.70 -7.70
N TRP A 21 -0.37 0.33 -7.03
CA TRP A 21 1.07 0.63 -7.02
C TRP A 21 1.92 -0.25 -6.10
N LEU A 22 1.31 -0.93 -5.13
CA LEU A 22 1.98 -1.81 -4.19
C LEU A 22 1.40 -3.23 -4.29
N GLY A 23 2.25 -4.21 -4.54
CA GLY A 23 1.89 -5.63 -4.59
C GLY A 23 2.58 -6.44 -3.50
N LEU A 24 1.84 -7.31 -2.83
CA LEU A 24 2.36 -8.28 -1.87
C LEU A 24 2.25 -9.69 -2.46
N ASP A 25 3.36 -10.41 -2.55
CA ASP A 25 3.31 -11.80 -2.96
C ASP A 25 3.09 -12.77 -1.79
N ALA A 26 2.81 -14.04 -2.11
CA ALA A 26 2.54 -15.08 -1.11
C ALA A 26 3.74 -15.39 -0.19
N ARG A 27 4.95 -14.91 -0.51
CA ARG A 27 6.14 -15.05 0.33
C ARG A 27 6.37 -13.83 1.24
N GLY A 28 5.46 -12.85 1.20
CA GLY A 28 5.60 -11.61 1.95
C GLY A 28 6.55 -10.60 1.30
N SER A 29 6.90 -10.77 0.02
CA SER A 29 7.75 -9.82 -0.70
C SER A 29 6.93 -8.69 -1.30
N TRP A 30 7.38 -7.45 -1.08
CA TRP A 30 6.74 -6.25 -1.61
C TRP A 30 7.28 -5.87 -2.98
N TYR A 31 6.39 -5.44 -3.86
CA TYR A 31 6.70 -5.00 -5.22
C TYR A 31 6.09 -3.64 -5.50
N MET A 32 6.84 -2.77 -6.18
CA MET A 32 6.33 -1.53 -6.77
C MET A 32 5.85 -1.78 -8.19
N ARG A 33 4.67 -1.25 -8.51
CA ARG A 33 4.01 -1.43 -9.80
C ARG A 33 3.69 -0.07 -10.42
N ASP A 34 4.57 0.39 -11.30
CA ASP A 34 4.32 1.64 -12.04
C ASP A 34 3.22 1.48 -13.10
N ASP A 35 2.82 2.59 -13.73
CA ASP A 35 1.78 2.59 -14.77
C ASP A 35 2.09 1.61 -15.91
N LYS A 36 3.36 1.47 -16.29
CA LYS A 36 3.79 0.55 -17.36
C LYS A 36 3.60 -0.91 -16.95
N VAL A 37 3.92 -1.26 -15.71
CA VAL A 37 3.68 -2.59 -15.15
C VAL A 37 2.19 -2.86 -15.00
N GLN A 38 1.42 -1.87 -14.54
CA GLN A 38 -0.03 -2.00 -14.40
C GLN A 38 -0.72 -2.20 -15.75
N ALA A 39 -0.26 -1.51 -16.81
CA ALA A 39 -0.76 -1.69 -18.18
C ALA A 39 -0.49 -3.09 -18.76
N GLN A 40 0.48 -3.83 -18.21
CA GLN A 40 0.77 -5.22 -18.59
C GLN A 40 -0.18 -6.24 -17.92
N GLY A 41 -1.07 -5.79 -17.04
CA GLY A 41 -2.15 -6.60 -16.48
C GLY A 41 -2.04 -6.82 -14.97
N THR A 42 -2.57 -7.95 -14.50
CA THR A 42 -2.68 -8.28 -13.08
C THR A 42 -1.32 -8.53 -12.43
N PHE A 43 -1.26 -8.52 -11.10
CA PHE A 43 -0.02 -8.82 -10.36
C PHE A 43 0.54 -10.23 -10.67
N ALA A 44 -0.33 -11.19 -11.01
CA ALA A 44 0.09 -12.53 -11.42
C ALA A 44 0.86 -12.53 -12.76
N ASN A 45 0.51 -11.61 -13.67
CA ASN A 45 1.15 -11.49 -14.99
C ASN A 45 2.37 -10.57 -14.96
N ALA A 46 2.26 -9.44 -14.24
CA ALA A 46 3.28 -8.40 -14.18
C ALA A 46 3.47 -7.92 -12.74
N LYS A 47 4.50 -8.47 -12.08
CA LYS A 47 4.82 -8.18 -10.68
C LYS A 47 5.43 -6.78 -10.46
N GLY A 48 6.18 -6.26 -11.42
CA GLY A 48 6.95 -5.03 -11.26
C GLY A 48 8.26 -5.24 -10.51
N SER A 49 8.69 -4.21 -9.78
CA SER A 49 10.03 -4.16 -9.17
C SER A 49 9.99 -4.58 -7.71
N LEU A 50 10.76 -5.61 -7.36
CA LEU A 50 10.92 -6.05 -5.97
C LEU A 50 11.53 -4.93 -5.12
N LEU A 51 10.88 -4.57 -4.01
CA LEU A 51 11.47 -3.69 -3.01
C LEU A 51 12.57 -4.42 -2.26
N LYS A 52 13.76 -3.79 -2.18
CA LYS A 52 14.94 -4.32 -1.49
C LYS A 52 15.41 -3.46 -0.31
N HIS A 53 14.75 -2.31 -0.09
CA HIS A 53 15.17 -1.35 0.93
C HIS A 53 14.54 -1.70 2.27
N ASP A 54 15.29 -2.37 3.15
CA ASP A 54 14.77 -2.97 4.39
C ASP A 54 14.01 -1.99 5.29
N LYS A 55 14.51 -0.76 5.45
CA LYS A 55 13.82 0.24 6.29
C LYS A 55 12.46 0.65 5.70
N LEU A 56 12.34 0.67 4.38
CA LEU A 56 11.09 0.99 3.71
C LEU A 56 10.11 -0.18 3.84
N ILE A 57 10.60 -1.41 3.64
CA ILE A 57 9.80 -2.63 3.84
C ILE A 57 9.27 -2.71 5.28
N ALA A 58 10.14 -2.48 6.26
CA ALA A 58 9.76 -2.45 7.67
C ALA A 58 8.71 -1.35 7.95
N PHE A 59 8.87 -0.17 7.34
CA PHE A 59 7.91 0.92 7.47
C PHE A 59 6.55 0.56 6.87
N ILE A 60 6.51 -0.04 5.67
CA ILE A 60 5.28 -0.53 5.05
C ILE A 60 4.62 -1.57 5.95
N ASN A 61 5.37 -2.57 6.44
CA ASN A 61 4.82 -3.63 7.30
C ASN A 61 4.13 -3.09 8.57
N ARG A 62 4.66 -2.05 9.22
CA ARG A 62 4.03 -1.46 10.42
C ARG A 62 2.80 -0.61 10.12
N ASN A 63 2.66 -0.16 8.87
CA ASN A 63 1.63 0.78 8.43
C ASN A 63 0.67 0.17 7.41
N TYR A 64 0.79 -1.13 7.11
CA TYR A 64 -0.12 -1.90 6.27
C TYR A 64 -1.25 -2.46 7.11
N LEU A 65 -2.49 -2.05 6.81
CA LEU A 65 -3.69 -2.35 7.60
C LEU A 65 -4.87 -2.69 6.69
N THR A 66 -5.88 -3.32 7.28
CA THR A 66 -7.22 -3.43 6.69
C THR A 66 -8.06 -2.21 7.02
N ASP A 67 -8.90 -1.80 6.08
CA ASP A 67 -10.00 -0.88 6.38
C ASP A 67 -11.16 -1.66 6.99
N ASP A 68 -11.25 -1.66 8.32
CA ASP A 68 -12.29 -2.37 9.07
C ASP A 68 -13.57 -1.54 9.25
N ASN A 69 -13.58 -0.30 8.74
CA ASN A 69 -14.75 0.56 8.83
C ASN A 69 -15.83 0.05 7.87
N LYS A 70 -16.85 -0.59 8.41
CA LYS A 70 -17.98 -1.14 7.64
C LYS A 70 -18.78 -0.11 6.86
N GLN A 71 -18.65 1.19 7.19
CA GLN A 71 -19.28 2.28 6.48
C GLN A 71 -18.38 2.89 5.39
N SER A 72 -17.10 2.50 5.33
CA SER A 72 -16.17 2.93 4.29
C SER A 72 -16.49 2.21 2.98
N PRO A 73 -16.51 2.92 1.83
CA PRO A 73 -16.54 2.25 0.52
C PRO A 73 -15.28 1.41 0.29
N ALA A 74 -14.23 1.61 1.09
CA ALA A 74 -13.02 0.81 1.07
C ALA A 74 -13.00 -0.34 2.10
N ALA A 75 -14.12 -0.63 2.78
CA ALA A 75 -14.21 -1.71 3.77
C ALA A 75 -13.66 -3.04 3.22
N GLY A 76 -12.80 -3.69 4.00
CA GLY A 76 -12.15 -4.95 3.65
C GLY A 76 -10.97 -4.83 2.68
N HIS A 77 -10.67 -3.63 2.16
CA HIS A 77 -9.43 -3.40 1.42
C HIS A 77 -8.24 -3.27 2.37
N TRP A 78 -7.07 -3.56 1.84
CA TRP A 78 -5.81 -3.37 2.53
C TRP A 78 -5.08 -2.16 1.97
N TYR A 79 -4.47 -1.38 2.85
CA TYR A 79 -3.79 -0.15 2.46
C TYR A 79 -2.56 0.09 3.32
N PHE A 80 -1.68 0.95 2.82
CA PHE A 80 -0.54 1.51 3.54
C PHE A 80 -0.60 3.03 3.41
N GLN A 81 -0.31 3.76 4.49
CA GLN A 81 -0.21 5.22 4.48
C GLN A 81 1.25 5.63 4.68
N ASN A 82 1.79 6.36 3.70
CA ASN A 82 3.01 7.12 3.86
C ASN A 82 2.60 8.51 4.36
N GLY A 83 2.70 8.75 5.67
CA GLY A 83 2.32 10.02 6.28
C GLY A 83 2.80 11.25 5.52
#